data_AF-X1E5L0-F1
#
_entry.id   AF-X1E5L0-F1
#
_cell.length_a   1.000
_cell.length_b   1.000
_cell.length_c   1.000
_cell.angle_alpha   90.00
_cell.angle_beta   90.00
_cell.angle_gamma   90.00
#
_symmetry.space_group_name_H-M   'P 1'
#
loop_
_entity.id
_entity.type
_entity.pdbx_description
1 polymer ?
#
loop_
_entity_poly.entity_id
_entity_poly.type
_entity_poly.pdbx_seq_one_letter_code
_entity_poly.pdbx_strand_id
1 'polypeptide(L)'
;MSALTELYKEIADCRDCELVKHRTKVVPGEGPEDAELLFVGEAPGWHEDQQGRPFVGPAGQFLDQLLALIGQKREQVYIANVIKCRPPQNREA
;
A
#
# COMPACT_ATOMS: atom_id res chain seq x y z
N MET A 1 -17.06 -12.13 6.43
CA MET A 1 -15.89 -11.40 5.87
C MET A 1 -15.70 -10.17 6.73
N SER A 2 -14.48 -9.70 6.95
CA SER A 2 -14.27 -8.43 7.65
C SER A 2 -14.61 -7.26 6.74
N ALA A 3 -14.91 -6.10 7.32
CA ALA A 3 -15.09 -4.86 6.55
C ALA A 3 -13.86 -4.54 5.69
N LEU A 4 -12.66 -4.89 6.17
CA LEU A 4 -11.43 -4.69 5.41
C LEU A 4 -11.33 -5.61 4.19
N THR A 5 -11.73 -6.88 4.34
CA THR A 5 -11.78 -7.83 3.22
C THR A 5 -12.76 -7.37 2.14
N GLU A 6 -13.90 -6.77 2.54
CA GLU A 6 -14.88 -6.21 1.61
C GLU A 6 -14.30 -4.97 0.88
N LEU A 7 -13.68 -4.05 1.63
CA LEU A 7 -13.01 -2.88 1.05
C LEU A 7 -11.92 -3.28 0.04
N TYR A 8 -11.15 -4.34 0.30
CA TYR A 8 -10.14 -4.82 -0.65
C TYR A 8 -10.72 -5.30 -1.97
N LYS A 9 -11.92 -5.91 -1.94
CA LYS A 9 -12.63 -6.32 -3.16
C LYS A 9 -13.10 -5.11 -3.94
N GLU A 10 -13.65 -4.12 -3.26
CA GLU A 10 -14.05 -2.85 -3.90
C GLU A 10 -12.86 -2.15 -4.55
N ILE A 11 -11.71 -2.09 -3.85
CA ILE A 11 -10.49 -1.48 -4.40
C ILE A 11 -9.98 -2.26 -5.63
N ALA A 12 -10.05 -3.60 -5.62
CA ALA A 12 -9.61 -4.43 -6.76
C ALA A 12 -10.35 -4.09 -8.06
N ASP A 13 -11.65 -3.83 -7.94
CA ASP A 13 -12.53 -3.51 -9.07
C ASP A 13 -12.68 -2.01 -9.35
N CYS A 14 -12.10 -1.14 -8.52
CA CYS A 14 -12.26 0.31 -8.61
C CYS A 14 -11.84 0.88 -9.98
N ARG A 15 -12.71 1.69 -10.59
CA ARG A 15 -12.48 2.38 -11.88
C ARG A 15 -12.77 3.88 -11.81
N ASP A 16 -12.80 4.44 -10.61
CA ASP A 16 -13.35 5.78 -10.36
C ASP A 16 -12.39 6.92 -10.72
N CYS A 17 -11.18 6.61 -11.19
CA CYS A 17 -10.21 7.59 -11.65
C CYS A 17 -9.33 7.06 -12.78
N GLU A 18 -8.65 7.97 -13.47
CA GLU A 18 -7.80 7.68 -14.63
C GLU A 18 -6.61 6.76 -14.34
N LEU A 19 -6.20 6.62 -13.07
CA LEU A 19 -5.09 5.75 -12.67
C LEU A 19 -5.34 4.27 -12.97
N VAL A 20 -6.61 3.87 -13.13
CA VAL A 20 -6.97 2.50 -13.57
C VAL A 20 -6.34 2.13 -14.91
N LYS A 21 -6.06 3.11 -15.77
CA LYS A 21 -5.48 2.89 -17.11
C LYS A 21 -3.98 2.57 -17.05
N HIS A 22 -3.33 2.81 -15.92
CA HIS A 22 -1.88 2.76 -15.79
C HIS A 22 -1.38 1.70 -14.79
N ARG A 23 -2.22 1.28 -13.85
CA ARG A 23 -1.85 0.28 -12.85
C ARG A 23 -1.68 -1.11 -13.47
N THR A 24 -0.73 -1.88 -12.94
CA THR A 24 -0.65 -3.32 -13.13
C THR A 24 -1.48 -4.03 -12.07
N LYS A 25 -1.33 -3.63 -10.80
CA LYS A 25 -2.12 -4.11 -9.68
C LYS A 25 -2.50 -2.95 -8.77
N VAL A 26 -3.65 -3.06 -8.12
CA VAL A 26 -3.97 -2.18 -6.99
C VAL A 26 -3.14 -2.56 -5.77
N VAL A 27 -2.96 -1.60 -4.87
CA VAL A 27 -2.25 -1.79 -3.59
C VAL A 27 -3.15 -1.29 -2.46
N PRO A 28 -4.07 -2.13 -1.96
CA PRO A 28 -5.07 -1.73 -0.96
C PRO A 28 -4.44 -1.35 0.39
N GLY A 29 -3.45 -2.12 0.82
CA GLY A 29 -2.82 -2.09 2.14
C GLY A 29 -2.41 -3.50 2.55
N GLU A 30 -1.64 -3.62 3.63
CA GLU A 30 -1.20 -4.90 4.18
C GLU A 30 -0.91 -4.75 5.68
N GLY A 31 -1.30 -5.74 6.48
CA GLY A 31 -1.06 -5.79 7.92
C GLY A 31 -2.23 -6.42 8.69
N PRO A 32 -2.10 -6.56 10.02
CA PRO A 32 -3.17 -7.06 10.87
C PRO A 32 -4.30 -6.03 11.01
N GLU A 33 -5.56 -6.48 11.00
CA GLU A 33 -6.74 -5.58 11.10
C GLU A 33 -6.83 -4.86 12.45
N ASP A 34 -6.19 -5.42 13.47
CA ASP A 34 -6.10 -4.92 14.84
C ASP A 34 -4.75 -4.21 15.12
N ALA A 35 -3.99 -3.82 14.09
CA ALA A 35 -2.74 -3.08 14.26
C ALA A 35 -2.94 -1.78 15.05
N GLU A 36 -2.10 -1.57 16.07
CA GLU A 36 -2.09 -0.31 16.84
C GLU A 36 -1.46 0.85 16.06
N LEU A 37 -0.59 0.54 15.09
CA LEU A 37 0.12 1.52 14.27
C LEU A 37 -0.26 1.36 12.79
N LEU A 38 -0.68 2.47 12.19
CA LEU A 38 -0.98 2.60 10.77
C LEU A 38 0.01 3.57 10.12
N PHE A 39 0.73 3.11 9.11
CA PHE A 39 1.59 3.93 8.25
C PHE A 39 0.88 4.20 6.92
N VAL A 40 0.78 5.48 6.56
CA VAL A 40 0.13 5.92 5.32
C VAL A 40 1.12 6.71 4.48
N GLY A 41 1.49 6.16 3.31
CA GLY A 41 2.22 6.88 2.28
C GLY A 41 1.31 7.55 1.25
N GLU A 42 1.91 8.14 0.22
CA GLU A 42 1.18 8.85 -0.84
C GLU A 42 0.55 7.88 -1.84
N ALA A 43 1.38 7.16 -2.60
CA ALA A 43 0.96 6.30 -3.69
C ALA A 43 1.93 5.13 -3.94
N PRO A 44 1.52 4.06 -4.65
CA PRO A 44 2.39 2.95 -4.99
C PRO A 44 3.49 3.35 -5.98
N GLY A 45 4.71 2.88 -5.73
CA GLY A 45 5.81 2.93 -6.68
C GLY A 45 5.77 1.77 -7.69
N TRP A 46 6.82 1.65 -8.50
CA TRP A 46 6.90 0.62 -9.54
C TRP A 46 6.89 -0.80 -8.95
N HIS A 47 7.68 -1.06 -7.90
CA HIS A 47 7.74 -2.39 -7.29
C HIS A 47 6.40 -2.78 -6.64
N GLU A 48 5.75 -1.82 -6.00
CA GLU A 48 4.44 -1.97 -5.36
C GLU A 48 3.36 -2.30 -6.39
N ASP A 49 3.33 -1.59 -7.51
CA ASP A 49 2.38 -1.84 -8.62
C ASP A 49 2.55 -3.23 -9.24
N GLN A 50 3.78 -3.72 -9.38
CA GLN A 50 4.03 -5.06 -9.91
C GLN A 50 3.63 -6.17 -8.93
N GLN A 51 3.81 -5.93 -7.62
CA GLN A 51 3.58 -6.94 -6.60
C GLN A 51 2.17 -6.91 -6.00
N GLY A 52 1.49 -5.76 -6.05
CA GLY A 52 0.21 -5.54 -5.36
C GLY A 52 0.37 -5.34 -3.86
N ARG A 53 1.57 -4.96 -3.40
CA ARG A 53 1.94 -4.86 -1.98
C ARG A 53 2.52 -3.48 -1.67
N PRO A 54 2.18 -2.84 -0.53
CA PRO A 54 2.66 -1.50 -0.19
C PRO A 54 4.13 -1.55 0.23
N PHE A 55 4.92 -0.49 -0.04
CA PHE A 55 6.28 -0.34 0.49
C PHE A 55 7.16 -1.61 0.37
N VAL A 56 7.37 -2.10 -0.87
CA VAL A 56 8.23 -3.26 -1.19
C VAL A 56 9.48 -2.88 -1.99
N GLY A 57 9.57 -1.63 -2.45
CA GLY A 57 10.78 -1.05 -3.05
C GLY A 57 11.79 -0.51 -2.02
N PRO A 58 12.78 0.28 -2.46
CA PRO A 58 13.84 0.81 -1.59
C PRO A 58 13.32 1.63 -0.40
N ALA A 59 12.29 2.45 -0.59
CA ALA A 59 11.66 3.20 0.50
C ALA A 59 10.99 2.28 1.54
N GLY A 60 10.45 1.14 1.10
CA GLY A 60 9.90 0.12 1.99
C GLY A 60 10.95 -0.60 2.81
N GLN A 61 12.10 -0.92 2.20
CA GLN A 61 13.24 -1.48 2.93
C GLN A 61 13.76 -0.51 3.99
N PHE A 62 13.74 0.79 3.70
CA PHE A 62 14.09 1.81 4.68
C PHE A 62 13.05 1.91 5.79
N LEU A 63 11.75 1.84 5.48
CA LEU A 63 10.70 1.75 6.49
C LEU A 63 10.89 0.54 7.41
N ASP A 64 11.22 -0.63 6.87
CA ASP A 64 11.46 -1.84 7.66
C ASP A 64 12.64 -1.65 8.64
N GLN A 65 13.69 -0.92 8.24
CA GLN A 65 14.79 -0.54 9.14
C GLN A 65 14.33 0.40 10.26
N LEU A 66 13.49 1.38 9.94
CA LEU A 66 12.95 2.34 10.93
C LEU A 66 12.01 1.65 11.94
N LEU A 67 11.19 0.71 11.48
CA LEU A 67 10.34 -0.11 12.35
C LEU A 67 11.19 -0.91 13.34
N ALA A 68 12.29 -1.51 12.87
CA ALA A 68 13.20 -2.26 13.73
C ALA A 68 13.84 -1.39 14.82
N LEU A 69 14.13 -0.12 14.54
CA LEU A 69 14.68 0.82 15.54
C LEU A 69 13.72 1.12 16.69
N ILE A 70 12.41 1.03 16.44
CA ILE A 70 11.36 1.19 17.48
C ILE A 70 10.86 -0.16 18.02
N GLY A 71 11.55 -1.25 17.71
CA GLY A 71 11.19 -2.60 18.18
C GLY A 71 9.93 -3.19 17.54
N GLN A 72 9.47 -2.62 16.43
CA GLN A 72 8.32 -3.11 15.68
C GLN A 72 8.75 -3.99 14.50
N LYS A 73 7.93 -5.00 14.18
CA LYS A 73 8.04 -5.76 12.94
C LYS A 73 6.95 -5.35 11.97
N ARG A 74 7.22 -5.55 10.68
CA ARG A 74 6.27 -5.22 9.61
C ARG A 74 4.93 -5.92 9.78
N GLU A 75 4.94 -7.15 10.26
CA GLU A 75 3.73 -7.96 10.46
C GLU A 75 2.88 -7.50 11.67
N GLN A 76 3.39 -6.57 12.48
CA GLN A 76 2.71 -6.01 13.66
C GLN A 76 2.08 -4.64 13.39
N VAL A 77 2.33 -4.06 12.23
CA VAL A 77 1.83 -2.74 11.84
C VAL A 77 1.02 -2.86 10.57
N TYR A 78 0.15 -1.89 10.34
CA TYR A 78 -0.59 -1.79 9.10
C TYR A 78 0.04 -0.73 8.19
N ILE A 79 0.20 -1.05 6.90
CA ILE A 79 0.85 -0.17 5.92
C ILE A 79 -0.07 0.00 4.73
N ALA A 80 -0.31 1.25 4.31
CA ALA A 80 -1.09 1.58 3.14
C ALA A 80 -0.61 2.89 2.49
N ASN A 81 -1.25 3.25 1.39
CA ASN A 81 -1.14 4.56 0.75
C ASN A 81 -2.50 5.25 0.68
N VAL A 82 -2.52 6.58 0.58
CA VAL A 82 -3.74 7.35 0.30
C VAL A 82 -4.31 6.91 -1.05
N ILE A 83 -3.45 6.87 -2.07
CA ILE A 83 -3.80 6.43 -3.42
C ILE A 83 -3.49 4.93 -3.56
N LYS A 84 -4.39 4.15 -4.18
CA LYS A 84 -4.26 2.68 -4.30
C LYS A 84 -3.70 2.20 -5.64
N CYS A 85 -3.40 3.11 -6.56
CA CYS A 85 -2.92 2.83 -7.91
C CYS A 85 -1.68 3.68 -8.19
N ARG A 86 -0.68 3.13 -8.89
CA ARG A 86 0.52 3.88 -9.24
C ARG A 86 0.23 5.03 -10.22
N PRO A 87 0.64 6.28 -9.92
CA PRO A 87 0.61 7.38 -10.87
C PRO A 87 1.60 7.18 -12.04
N PRO A 88 1.26 7.63 -13.27
CA PRO A 88 2.17 7.53 -14.40
C PRO A 88 3.47 8.32 -14.14
N GLN A 89 4.61 7.71 -14.50
CA GLN A 89 5.96 8.30 -14.35
C GLN A 89 6.35 8.74 -12.93
N ASN A 90 5.67 8.26 -11.88
CA ASN A 90 5.88 8.71 -10.49
C ASN A 90 5.85 10.25 -10.36
N ARG A 91 5.07 10.94 -11.20
CA ARG A 91 4.80 12.37 -10.98
C ARG A 91 3.92 12.49 -9.75
N GLU A 92 4.19 13.50 -8.92
CA GLU A 92 3.34 13.89 -7.79
C GLU A 92 1.88 13.87 -8.26
N ALA A 93 1.03 13.19 -7.48
CA ALA A 93 -0.37 12.98 -7.82
C ALA A 93 -1.17 14.29 -7.85
#